data_AF-A0A2V9W5Y3-F1
#
_entry.id   AF-A0A2V9W5Y3-F1
#
_cell.length_a   1.000
_cell.length_b   1.000
_cell.length_c   1.000
_cell.angle_alpha   90.00
_cell.angle_beta   90.00
_cell.angle_gamma   90.00
#
_symmetry.space_group_name_H-M   'P 1'
#
loop_
_entity.id
_entity.type
_entity.pdbx_description
1 polymer ?
#
loop_
_entity_poly.entity_id
_entity_poly.type
_entity_poly.pdbx_seq_one_letter_code
_entity_poly.pdbx_strand_id
1 'polypeptide(L)'
;MSASTFWHGSKMDEWANAWTRYYTASKGNYIVAAMEDSGTLQALRFLSQAKRVDFGPVLVLRTVSNYDREAPGVTAAESLQEMVSGNYSAYMPALEAAQIVADKVVRDLVEHWSERESAIPHVP
;
A
#
# COMPACT_ATOMS: atom_id res chain seq x y z
N MET A 1 1.99 3.96 -4.27
CA MET A 1 2.84 5.05 -3.75
C MET A 1 2.68 5.13 -2.24
N SER A 2 3.76 5.44 -1.52
CA SER A 2 3.70 5.74 -0.08
C SER A 2 4.15 7.18 0.09
N ALA A 3 3.35 8.00 0.80
CA ALA A 3 3.64 9.41 1.04
C ALA A 3 3.27 9.76 2.47
N SER A 4 4.10 10.51 3.19
CA SER A 4 3.81 10.91 4.58
C SER A 4 2.76 12.02 4.70
N THR A 5 1.87 12.16 3.71
CA THR A 5 0.84 13.21 3.64
C THR A 5 -0.34 12.67 2.86
N PHE A 6 -1.54 12.87 3.39
CA PHE A 6 -2.78 12.57 2.69
C PHE A 6 -3.00 13.56 1.55
N TRP A 7 -3.44 13.07 0.40
CA TRP A 7 -3.78 13.87 -0.77
C TRP A 7 -4.99 13.25 -1.47
N HIS A 8 -5.73 14.07 -2.20
CA HIS A 8 -6.97 13.66 -2.87
C HIS A 8 -7.20 14.47 -4.13
N GLY A 9 -7.83 13.85 -5.11
CA GLY A 9 -8.37 14.48 -6.31
C GLY A 9 -7.58 14.16 -7.57
N SER A 10 -8.26 14.27 -8.72
CA SER A 10 -7.70 13.92 -10.03
C SER A 10 -6.36 14.58 -10.38
N LYS A 11 -6.12 15.83 -9.94
CA LYS A 11 -4.83 16.51 -10.15
C LYS A 11 -3.70 15.88 -9.33
N MET A 12 -4.01 15.39 -8.13
CA MET A 12 -3.05 14.69 -7.29
C MET A 12 -2.77 13.29 -7.85
N ASP A 13 -3.76 12.60 -8.43
CA ASP A 13 -3.52 11.36 -9.19
C ASP A 13 -2.57 11.58 -10.38
N GLU A 14 -2.77 12.66 -11.14
CA GLU A 14 -1.90 13.01 -12.28
C GLU A 14 -0.45 13.24 -11.81
N TRP A 15 -0.29 13.99 -10.71
CA TRP A 15 1.00 14.20 -10.06
C TRP A 15 1.63 12.88 -9.60
N ALA A 16 0.88 12.01 -8.91
CA ALA A 16 1.36 10.72 -8.42
C ALA A 16 1.78 9.80 -9.57
N ASN A 17 1.01 9.80 -10.67
CA ASN A 17 1.33 9.07 -11.89
C ASN A 17 2.58 9.61 -12.58
N ALA A 18 2.75 10.93 -12.67
CA ALA A 18 3.94 11.53 -13.25
C ALA A 18 5.21 11.14 -12.47
N TRP A 19 5.18 11.23 -11.14
CA TRP A 19 6.29 10.78 -10.29
C TRP A 19 6.54 9.28 -10.38
N THR A 20 5.49 8.47 -10.40
CA THR A 20 5.62 7.02 -10.56
C THR A 20 6.32 6.69 -11.87
N ARG A 21 5.91 7.29 -13.00
CA ARG A 21 6.59 7.09 -14.28
C ARG A 21 8.05 7.55 -14.24
N TYR A 22 8.33 8.71 -13.65
CA TYR A 22 9.69 9.22 -13.52
C TYR A 22 10.60 8.24 -12.78
N TYR A 23 10.22 7.81 -11.58
CA TYR A 23 11.04 6.93 -10.74
C TYR A 23 11.12 5.48 -11.24
N THR A 24 10.18 5.05 -12.08
CA THR A 24 10.13 3.68 -12.60
C THR A 24 10.60 3.57 -14.06
N ALA A 25 11.16 4.64 -14.63
CA ALA A 25 11.50 4.72 -16.04
C ALA A 25 10.33 4.29 -16.95
N SER A 26 9.14 4.83 -16.66
CA SER A 26 7.86 4.57 -17.35
C SER A 26 7.33 3.13 -17.27
N LYS A 27 7.90 2.26 -16.43
CA LYS A 27 7.44 0.88 -16.25
C LYS A 27 6.32 0.73 -15.23
N GLY A 28 6.17 1.70 -14.32
CA GLY A 28 5.17 1.69 -13.27
C GLY A 28 3.96 2.56 -13.61
N ASN A 29 2.82 2.14 -13.08
CA ASN A 29 1.60 2.94 -13.03
C ASN A 29 1.19 3.12 -11.56
N TYR A 30 0.73 4.31 -11.20
CA TYR A 30 0.21 4.53 -9.86
C TYR A 30 -1.18 3.89 -9.73
N ILE A 31 -1.42 3.14 -8.65
CA ILE A 31 -2.68 2.41 -8.41
C ILE A 31 -3.24 2.65 -6.99
N VAL A 32 -2.38 2.77 -5.98
CA VAL A 32 -2.80 2.86 -4.56
C VAL A 32 -1.90 3.82 -3.79
N ALA A 33 -2.48 4.70 -2.98
CA ALA A 33 -1.81 5.53 -1.99
C ALA A 33 -1.83 4.87 -0.61
N ALA A 34 -0.79 5.10 0.18
CA ALA A 34 -0.70 4.76 1.60
C ALA A 34 0.33 5.70 2.26
N MET A 35 0.49 5.64 3.57
CA MET A 35 1.31 6.63 4.29
C MET A 35 2.40 6.04 5.19
N GLU A 36 2.29 4.75 5.53
CA GLU A 36 3.07 4.13 6.60
C GLU A 36 4.29 3.37 6.07
N ASP A 37 4.23 2.80 4.85
CA ASP A 37 5.20 1.80 4.40
C ASP A 37 6.62 2.36 4.33
N SER A 38 6.80 3.60 3.87
CA SER A 38 8.14 4.20 3.81
C SER A 38 8.79 4.32 5.18
N GLY A 39 8.00 4.65 6.22
CA GLY A 39 8.47 4.72 7.60
C GLY A 39 8.80 3.34 8.16
N THR A 40 7.92 2.36 7.95
CA THR A 40 8.11 0.97 8.37
C THR A 40 9.37 0.36 7.74
N LEU A 41 9.53 0.52 6.42
CA LEU A 41 10.70 0.01 5.70
C LEU A 41 11.99 0.72 6.14
N GLN A 42 11.93 2.02 6.42
CA GLN A 42 13.09 2.75 6.94
C GLN A 42 13.51 2.25 8.33
N ALA A 43 12.54 2.00 9.22
CA ALA A 43 12.81 1.45 10.55
C ALA A 43 13.41 0.03 10.48
N LEU A 44 12.85 -0.85 9.64
CA LEU A 44 13.40 -2.19 9.39
C LEU A 44 14.84 -2.13 8.84
N ARG A 45 15.13 -1.18 7.95
CA ARG A 45 16.48 -0.96 7.43
C ARG A 45 17.46 -0.54 8.51
N PHE A 46 17.07 0.34 9.43
CA PHE A 46 17.91 0.72 10.57
C PHE A 46 18.15 -0.44 11.52
N LEU A 47 17.13 -1.25 11.81
CA LEU A 47 17.28 -2.45 12.63
C LEU A 47 18.22 -3.48 11.98
N SER A 48 18.16 -3.63 10.65
CA SER A 48 19.06 -4.50 9.90
C SER A 48 20.52 -4.01 9.95
N GLN A 49 20.74 -2.70 9.80
CA GLN A 49 22.08 -2.10 9.99
C GLN A 49 22.61 -2.32 11.41
N ALA A 50 21.74 -2.30 12.41
CA ALA A 50 22.06 -2.63 13.80
C ALA A 50 22.16 -4.13 14.09
N LYS A 51 22.04 -4.99 13.06
CA LYS A 51 22.07 -6.47 13.16
C LYS A 51 20.99 -7.04 14.10
N ARG A 52 19.81 -6.41 14.15
CA ARG A 52 18.68 -6.81 15.01
C ARG A 52 17.60 -7.59 14.27
N VAL A 53 17.51 -7.42 12.96
CA VAL A 53 16.60 -8.15 12.07
C VAL A 53 17.33 -8.41 10.74
N ASP A 54 16.92 -9.43 10.01
CA ASP A 54 17.20 -9.47 8.58
C ASP A 54 16.21 -8.51 7.88
N PHE A 55 16.72 -7.64 7.00
CA PHE A 55 15.82 -6.82 6.18
C PHE A 55 15.05 -7.70 5.20
N GLY A 56 15.66 -8.79 4.72
CA GLY A 56 15.05 -9.85 3.94
C GLY A 56 14.20 -9.39 2.75
N PRO A 57 13.42 -10.29 2.14
CA PRO A 57 12.28 -9.89 1.34
C PRO A 57 11.18 -9.32 2.25
N VAL A 58 10.71 -8.10 1.95
CA VAL A 58 9.55 -7.50 2.64
C VAL A 58 8.32 -7.61 1.75
N LEU A 59 7.25 -8.20 2.28
CA LEU A 59 5.94 -8.24 1.64
C LEU A 59 5.03 -7.17 2.22
N VAL A 60 4.47 -6.33 1.34
CA VAL A 60 3.46 -5.31 1.69
C VAL A 60 2.13 -5.71 1.07
N LEU A 61 1.16 -6.08 1.92
CA LEU A 61 -0.21 -6.39 1.51
C LEU A 61 -1.09 -5.16 1.77
N ARG A 62 -1.84 -4.72 0.75
CA ARG A 62 -2.74 -3.57 0.84
C ARG A 62 -4.12 -3.92 0.33
N THR A 63 -5.13 -3.41 1.01
CA THR A 63 -6.51 -3.34 0.52
C THR A 63 -6.94 -1.88 0.39
N VAL A 64 -7.94 -1.63 -0.44
CA VAL A 64 -8.33 -0.27 -0.84
C VAL A 64 -9.65 0.09 -0.16
N SER A 65 -9.61 1.04 0.78
CA SER A 65 -10.77 1.48 1.57
C SER A 65 -11.65 2.52 0.86
N ASN A 66 -11.12 3.21 -0.15
CA ASN A 66 -11.80 4.27 -0.88
C ASN A 66 -10.98 4.68 -2.12
N TYR A 67 -11.59 5.52 -2.95
CA TYR A 67 -10.88 6.24 -4.00
C TYR A 67 -10.14 7.45 -3.42
N ASP A 68 -8.98 7.75 -3.98
CA ASP A 68 -8.13 8.93 -3.76
C ASP A 68 -8.44 10.08 -4.73
N ARG A 69 -9.55 9.94 -5.47
CA ARG A 69 -10.07 10.93 -6.40
C ARG A 69 -11.59 11.01 -6.33
N GLU A 70 -12.11 12.11 -6.85
CA GLU A 70 -13.54 12.34 -7.01
C GLU A 70 -14.18 11.40 -8.04
N ALA A 71 -15.44 11.03 -7.79
CA ALA A 71 -16.27 10.30 -8.75
C ALA A 71 -16.66 11.21 -9.94
N PRO A 72 -17.00 10.64 -11.11
CA PRO A 72 -17.44 11.42 -12.26
C PRO A 72 -18.61 12.36 -11.91
N GLY A 73 -18.46 13.66 -12.22
CA GLY A 73 -19.47 14.69 -11.96
C GLY A 73 -19.42 15.32 -10.57
N VAL A 74 -18.55 14.85 -9.68
CA VAL A 74 -18.30 15.45 -8.36
C VAL A 74 -17.03 16.30 -8.44
N THR A 75 -16.96 17.42 -7.71
CA THR A 75 -15.70 18.18 -7.64
C THR A 75 -14.72 17.55 -6.65
N ALA A 76 -13.42 17.75 -6.85
CA ALA A 76 -12.40 17.29 -5.92
C ALA A 76 -12.60 17.85 -4.49
N ALA A 77 -13.12 19.07 -4.37
CA ALA A 77 -13.40 19.71 -3.07
C ALA A 77 -14.55 19.04 -2.33
N GLU A 78 -15.67 18.77 -3.01
CA GLU A 78 -16.82 18.05 -2.43
C GLU A 78 -16.42 16.65 -1.99
N SER A 79 -15.73 15.90 -2.86
CA SER A 79 -15.28 14.54 -2.53
C SER A 79 -14.28 14.53 -1.36
N LEU A 80 -13.38 15.51 -1.29
CA LEU A 80 -12.45 15.65 -0.15
C LEU A 80 -13.21 15.93 1.16
N GLN A 81 -14.27 16.73 1.13
CA GLN A 81 -15.09 17.00 2.32
C GLN A 81 -15.74 15.73 2.88
N GLU A 82 -16.20 14.82 2.01
CA GLU A 82 -16.78 13.55 2.44
C GLU A 82 -15.76 12.69 3.22
N MET A 83 -14.48 12.73 2.83
CA MET A 83 -13.40 11.99 3.48
C MET A 83 -13.10 12.48 4.91
N VAL A 84 -13.41 13.74 5.25
CA VAL A 84 -13.18 14.31 6.59
C VAL A 84 -13.99 13.58 7.66
N SER A 85 -15.13 13.00 7.28
CA SER A 85 -15.99 12.22 8.18
C SER A 85 -15.35 10.90 8.64
N GLY A 86 -14.27 10.46 7.99
CA GLY A 86 -13.63 9.16 8.23
C GLY A 86 -14.43 7.96 7.69
N ASN A 87 -15.54 8.21 6.97
CA ASN A 87 -16.37 7.16 6.40
C ASN A 87 -15.87 6.77 5.01
N TYR A 88 -14.91 5.85 4.95
CA TYR A 88 -14.39 5.36 3.68
C TYR A 88 -15.36 4.41 3.00
N SER A 89 -15.67 4.67 1.72
CA SER A 89 -16.72 4.01 0.95
C SER A 89 -16.65 2.47 0.91
N ALA A 90 -15.45 1.91 1.10
CA ALA A 90 -15.17 0.48 1.08
C ALA A 90 -14.38 0.02 2.32
N TYR A 91 -14.48 0.73 3.46
CA TYR A 91 -13.73 0.39 4.67
C TYR A 91 -13.93 -1.07 5.10
N MET A 92 -15.19 -1.48 5.33
CA MET A 92 -15.50 -2.84 5.78
C MET A 92 -15.11 -3.91 4.74
N PRO A 93 -15.45 -3.77 3.44
CA PRO A 93 -14.95 -4.68 2.40
C PRO A 93 -13.43 -4.79 2.36
N ALA A 94 -12.70 -3.69 2.54
CA ALA A 94 -11.23 -3.69 2.54
C ALA A 94 -10.66 -4.48 3.73
N LEU A 95 -11.28 -4.39 4.91
CA LEU A 95 -10.90 -5.19 6.08
C LEU A 95 -11.20 -6.67 5.88
N GLU A 96 -12.37 -7.02 5.34
CA GLU A 96 -12.74 -8.40 5.04
C GLU A 96 -11.80 -9.02 4.01
N ALA A 97 -11.48 -8.29 2.94
CA ALA A 97 -10.53 -8.74 1.94
C ALA A 97 -9.13 -8.93 2.54
N ALA A 98 -8.70 -8.01 3.43
CA ALA A 98 -7.43 -8.13 4.12
C ALA A 98 -7.41 -9.41 4.97
N GLN A 99 -8.47 -9.67 5.73
CA GLN A 99 -8.58 -10.88 6.53
C GLN A 99 -8.55 -12.14 5.64
N ILE A 100 -9.40 -12.25 4.63
CA ILE A 100 -9.55 -13.49 3.84
C ILE A 100 -8.31 -13.80 3.01
N VAL A 101 -7.62 -12.78 2.49
CA VAL A 101 -6.44 -12.97 1.63
C VAL A 101 -5.15 -12.99 2.44
N ALA A 102 -4.93 -12.04 3.34
CA ALA A 102 -3.69 -11.96 4.10
C ALA A 102 -3.57 -13.09 5.13
N ASP A 103 -4.66 -13.57 5.73
CA ASP A 103 -4.63 -14.71 6.65
C ASP A 103 -4.02 -15.95 5.98
N LYS A 104 -4.38 -16.22 4.71
CA LYS A 104 -3.81 -17.35 3.95
C LYS A 104 -2.31 -17.20 3.76
N VAL A 105 -1.85 -15.99 3.42
CA VAL A 105 -0.42 -15.71 3.22
C VAL A 105 0.34 -15.84 4.53
N VAL A 106 -0.17 -15.25 5.62
CA VAL A 106 0.47 -15.31 6.93
C VAL A 106 0.54 -16.75 7.44
N ARG A 107 -0.54 -17.53 7.31
CA ARG A 107 -0.55 -18.95 7.69
C ARG A 107 0.46 -19.76 6.90
N ASP A 108 0.50 -19.64 5.57
CA ASP A 108 1.48 -20.36 4.75
C ASP A 108 2.93 -20.01 5.15
N LEU A 109 3.23 -18.73 5.36
CA LEU A 109 4.56 -18.30 5.79
C LEU A 109 4.95 -18.85 7.17
N VAL A 110 4.02 -18.88 8.13
CA VAL A 110 4.28 -19.36 9.49
C VAL A 110 4.36 -20.88 9.55
N GLU A 111 3.45 -21.59 8.88
CA GLU A 111 3.38 -23.06 8.88
C GLU A 111 4.54 -23.68 8.10
N HIS A 112 5.03 -23.02 7.05
CA HIS A 112 6.11 -23.50 6.18
C HIS A 112 7.40 -22.67 6.28
N TRP A 113 7.64 -22.03 7.44
CA TRP A 113 8.73 -21.06 7.61
C TRP A 113 10.10 -21.56 7.15
N SER A 114 10.47 -22.81 7.48
CA SER A 114 11.78 -23.39 7.09
C SER A 114 12.02 -23.41 5.58
N GLU A 115 10.96 -23.50 4.78
CA GLU A 115 11.02 -23.45 3.32
C GLU A 115 10.95 -22.02 2.80
N ARG A 116 10.07 -21.20 3.41
CA ARG A 116 9.75 -19.83 2.95
C ARG A 116 10.81 -18.79 3.32
N GLU A 117 11.56 -18.98 4.41
CA GLU A 117 12.60 -18.04 4.85
C GLU A 117 13.64 -17.77 3.76
N SER A 118 13.99 -18.79 2.98
CA SER A 118 15.03 -18.72 1.95
C SER A 118 14.51 -18.45 0.54
N ALA A 119 13.19 -18.44 0.34
CA ALA A 119 12.58 -18.36 -0.99
C ALA A 119 11.30 -17.52 -1.00
N ILE A 120 11.32 -16.43 -1.78
CA ILE A 120 10.11 -15.63 -2.03
C ILE A 120 9.12 -16.47 -2.86
N PRO A 121 7.86 -16.62 -2.40
CA PRO A 121 6.82 -17.25 -3.21
C PRO A 121 6.68 -16.52 -4.55
N HIS A 122 6.81 -17.27 -5.65
CA HIS A 122 6.58 -16.79 -7.00
C HIS A 122 5.67 -17.78 -7.71
N VAL A 123 4.88 -17.29 -8.67
CA VAL A 123 4.14 -18.15 -9.59
C VAL A 123 5.18 -18.85 -10.49
N PRO A 124 5.04 -20.16 -10.79
CA PRO A 124 5.95 -20.86 -11.69
C PRO A 124 6.09 -20.19 -13.07
#